data_AF-A0A7W4GTU7-F1
#
_entry.id   AF-A0A7W4GTU7-F1
#
_cell.length_a   1.000
_cell.length_b   1.000
_cell.length_c   1.000
_cell.angle_alpha   90.00
_cell.angle_beta   90.00
_cell.angle_gamma   90.00
#
_symmetry.space_group_name_H-M   'P 1'
#
loop_
_entity.id
_entity.type
_entity.pdbx_description
1 polymer ?
#
loop_
_entity_poly.entity_id
_entity_poly.type
_entity_poly.pdbx_seq_one_letter_code
_entity_poly.pdbx_strand_id
1 'polypeptide(L)'
;MRRLNHRRDERGASAVIVAIMLVVLVGFGALAVDVGSLWWDKKQIQNGADAAALALAQTCAAGACEADEPAMAQDYAAFNKNDDNVTVTAADITHTPNSVSVKAATTREHWLAPVIGIGSSDVSAQATATWSGAPSSMNTIPFAVSYCQFFWQNGVYNGTPTKGTELYIYSKSKPKDFPNVPSTEAFPCAASNSAHNELSGGFGFLEADGDCVTKVTIGSNPDERWVDSSNGEGFDTSCDPDDIRRYMGDSPGQIVKVPLFDNADKNSGRYRITGFAALEVTAYCLQTQGWASVPSDACATDPVNGKNAYIKGKFVGFGSLADWENGSGAGVDFGVVNVRLTG
;
A
#
# COMPACT_ATOMS: atom_id res chain seq x y z
N MET A 1 55.07 -9.42 -77.77
CA MET A 1 54.77 -9.32 -76.32
C MET A 1 53.26 -9.46 -76.13
N ARG A 2 52.88 -10.35 -75.23
CA ARG A 2 51.51 -10.80 -74.93
C ARG A 2 50.91 -9.91 -73.84
N ARG A 3 49.67 -9.42 -74.01
CA ARG A 3 48.80 -9.05 -72.88
C ARG A 3 47.39 -9.55 -73.14
N LEU A 4 47.06 -10.68 -72.50
CA LEU A 4 45.72 -11.22 -72.41
C LEU A 4 44.90 -10.32 -71.48
N ASN A 5 43.86 -9.69 -72.01
CA ASN A 5 42.92 -8.90 -71.23
C ASN A 5 41.71 -9.79 -70.89
N HIS A 6 41.84 -10.58 -69.82
CA HIS A 6 40.75 -11.40 -69.29
C HIS A 6 40.18 -10.71 -68.04
N ARG A 7 39.20 -9.82 -68.26
CA ARG A 7 38.41 -9.17 -67.19
C ARG A 7 36.98 -8.93 -67.66
N ARG A 8 36.23 -10.00 -67.96
CA ARG A 8 34.79 -9.96 -68.20
C ARG A 8 34.21 -11.31 -67.79
N ASP A 9 33.54 -11.38 -66.62
CA ASP A 9 32.25 -12.08 -66.45
C ASP A 9 31.73 -12.22 -65.00
N GLU A 10 32.44 -11.78 -63.95
CA GLU A 10 31.93 -12.00 -62.57
C GLU A 10 30.83 -11.02 -62.11
N ARG A 11 30.54 -9.95 -62.86
CA ARG A 11 29.52 -8.94 -62.49
C ARG A 11 28.08 -9.49 -62.53
N GLY A 12 27.83 -10.52 -63.34
CA GLY A 12 26.52 -11.17 -63.41
C GLY A 12 26.26 -12.11 -62.23
N ALA A 13 27.25 -12.93 -61.88
CA ALA A 13 27.17 -13.86 -60.76
C ALA A 13 26.99 -13.13 -59.41
N SER A 14 27.71 -12.02 -59.21
CA SER A 14 27.55 -11.21 -58.00
C SER A 14 26.14 -10.63 -57.86
N ALA A 15 25.51 -10.20 -58.95
CA ALA A 15 24.16 -9.64 -58.92
C ALA A 15 23.11 -10.69 -58.52
N VAL A 16 23.26 -11.94 -59.00
CA VAL A 16 22.36 -13.05 -58.64
C VAL A 16 22.50 -13.40 -57.16
N ILE A 17 23.74 -13.50 -56.66
CA ILE A 17 23.99 -13.81 -55.23
C ILE A 17 23.41 -12.70 -54.33
N VAL A 18 23.61 -11.43 -54.69
CA VAL A 18 23.05 -10.31 -53.93
C VAL A 18 21.52 -10.32 -53.95
N ALA A 19 20.90 -10.61 -55.10
CA ALA A 19 19.45 -10.70 -55.21
C ALA A 19 18.88 -11.82 -54.31
N ILE A 20 19.51 -13.00 -54.31
CA ILE A 20 19.10 -14.11 -53.43
C ILE A 20 19.29 -13.74 -51.96
N MET A 21 20.43 -13.14 -51.59
CA MET A 21 20.67 -12.71 -50.21
C MET A 21 19.68 -11.65 -49.75
N LEU A 22 19.27 -10.72 -50.62
CA LEU A 22 18.29 -9.70 -50.27
C LEU A 22 16.93 -10.32 -49.92
N VAL A 23 16.48 -11.32 -50.69
CA VAL A 23 15.24 -12.07 -50.39
C VAL A 23 15.36 -12.78 -49.04
N VAL A 24 16.49 -13.42 -48.77
CA VAL A 24 16.74 -14.11 -47.49
C VAL A 24 16.75 -13.12 -46.32
N LEU A 25 17.41 -11.98 -46.47
CA LEU A 25 17.46 -10.93 -45.43
C LEU A 25 16.09 -10.31 -45.15
N VAL A 26 15.30 -10.07 -46.18
CA VAL A 26 13.90 -9.62 -46.04
C VAL A 26 13.07 -10.68 -45.33
N GLY A 27 13.25 -11.96 -45.67
CA GLY A 27 12.58 -13.08 -45.00
C GLY A 27 12.91 -13.18 -43.50
N PHE A 28 14.18 -12.99 -43.12
CA PHE A 28 14.56 -12.94 -41.71
C PHE A 28 14.05 -11.70 -40.99
N GLY A 29 14.08 -10.53 -41.66
CA GLY A 29 13.51 -9.30 -41.12
C GLY A 29 12.00 -9.43 -40.86
N ALA A 30 11.29 -10.08 -41.78
CA ALA A 30 9.87 -10.36 -41.64
C ALA A 30 9.56 -11.22 -40.41
N LEU A 31 10.28 -12.32 -40.25
CA LEU A 31 10.15 -13.22 -39.10
C LEU A 31 10.46 -12.48 -37.78
N ALA A 32 11.51 -11.64 -37.78
CA ALA A 32 11.87 -10.85 -36.61
C ALA A 32 10.75 -9.88 -36.19
N VAL A 33 10.03 -9.29 -37.15
CA VAL A 33 8.89 -8.40 -36.85
C VAL A 33 7.72 -9.17 -36.25
N ASP A 34 7.31 -10.28 -36.86
CA ASP A 34 6.18 -11.07 -36.34
C ASP A 34 6.49 -11.60 -34.93
N VAL A 35 7.65 -12.24 -34.74
CA VAL A 35 8.07 -12.76 -33.42
C VAL A 35 8.25 -11.64 -32.40
N GLY A 36 8.81 -10.50 -32.81
CA GLY A 36 8.97 -9.34 -31.94
C GLY A 36 7.62 -8.80 -31.46
N SER A 37 6.63 -8.71 -32.34
CA SER A 37 5.28 -8.27 -31.98
C SER A 37 4.56 -9.25 -31.05
N LEU A 38 4.74 -10.55 -31.28
CA LEU A 38 4.19 -11.62 -30.44
C LEU A 38 4.76 -11.55 -29.02
N TRP A 39 6.07 -11.33 -28.90
CA TRP A 39 6.75 -11.21 -27.61
C TRP A 39 6.38 -9.93 -26.87
N TRP A 40 6.18 -8.84 -27.61
CA TRP A 40 5.68 -7.58 -27.05
C TRP A 40 4.28 -7.75 -26.43
N ASP A 41 3.34 -8.32 -27.17
CA ASP A 41 1.98 -8.57 -26.65
C ASP A 41 2.01 -9.54 -25.47
N LYS A 42 2.86 -10.56 -25.49
CA LYS A 42 3.04 -11.48 -24.34
C LYS A 42 3.44 -10.74 -23.07
N LYS A 43 4.31 -9.72 -23.16
CA LYS A 43 4.73 -8.91 -22.02
C LYS A 43 3.61 -8.01 -21.52
N GLN A 44 2.86 -7.38 -22.42
CA GLN A 44 1.70 -6.55 -22.05
C GLN A 44 0.64 -7.36 -21.29
N ILE A 45 0.28 -8.55 -21.79
CA ILE A 45 -0.71 -9.40 -21.14
C ILE A 45 -0.19 -9.93 -19.79
N GLN A 46 1.11 -10.23 -19.66
CA GLN A 46 1.65 -10.62 -18.36
C GLN A 46 1.51 -9.48 -17.34
N ASN A 47 1.89 -8.25 -17.72
CA ASN A 47 1.72 -7.09 -16.84
C ASN A 47 0.24 -6.85 -16.49
N GLY A 48 -0.67 -7.07 -17.45
CA GLY A 48 -2.11 -6.99 -17.23
C GLY A 48 -2.64 -8.05 -16.28
N ALA A 49 -2.21 -9.31 -16.44
CA ALA A 49 -2.56 -10.39 -15.52
C ALA A 49 -2.03 -10.11 -14.11
N ASP A 50 -0.79 -9.62 -13.99
CA ASP A 50 -0.14 -9.26 -12.73
C ASP A 50 -0.92 -8.12 -12.01
N ALA A 51 -1.28 -7.07 -12.76
CA ALA A 51 -2.07 -5.96 -12.24
C ALA A 51 -3.47 -6.41 -11.79
N ALA A 52 -4.15 -7.22 -12.61
CA ALA A 52 -5.46 -7.76 -12.27
C ALA A 52 -5.42 -8.66 -11.03
N ALA A 53 -4.42 -9.53 -10.92
CA ALA A 53 -4.25 -10.41 -9.76
C ALA A 53 -3.98 -9.60 -8.49
N LEU A 54 -3.11 -8.58 -8.54
CA LEU A 54 -2.86 -7.70 -7.41
C LEU A 54 -4.10 -6.92 -6.96
N ALA A 55 -4.84 -6.34 -7.91
CA ALA A 55 -6.06 -5.59 -7.61
C ALA A 55 -7.13 -6.49 -6.97
N LEU A 56 -7.36 -7.68 -7.53
CA LEU A 56 -8.27 -8.66 -6.94
C LEU A 56 -7.82 -9.10 -5.56
N ALA A 57 -6.53 -9.38 -5.36
CA ALA A 57 -6.00 -9.77 -4.07
C ALA A 57 -6.18 -8.66 -3.02
N GLN A 58 -6.06 -7.38 -3.37
CA GLN A 58 -6.32 -6.25 -2.48
C GLN A 58 -7.80 -6.13 -2.09
N THR A 59 -8.72 -6.27 -3.04
CA THR A 59 -10.15 -6.26 -2.77
C THR A 59 -10.57 -7.45 -1.91
N CYS A 60 -10.02 -8.62 -2.21
CA CYS A 60 -10.24 -9.85 -1.46
C CYS A 60 -9.67 -9.79 -0.04
N ALA A 61 -8.47 -9.23 0.10
CA ALA A 61 -7.85 -8.92 1.36
C ALA A 61 -8.73 -8.02 2.25
N ALA A 62 -9.45 -7.05 1.66
CA ALA A 62 -10.36 -6.16 2.36
C ALA A 62 -11.72 -6.80 2.74
N GLY A 63 -11.92 -8.09 2.45
CA GLY A 63 -13.18 -8.80 2.72
C GLY A 63 -14.29 -8.54 1.71
N ALA A 64 -13.96 -7.96 0.55
CA ALA A 64 -14.89 -7.62 -0.52
C ALA A 64 -14.72 -8.51 -1.78
N CYS A 65 -14.21 -9.74 -1.62
CA CYS A 65 -14.21 -10.70 -2.75
C CYS A 65 -15.63 -10.83 -3.30
N GLU A 66 -15.73 -11.11 -4.61
CA GLU A 66 -16.94 -11.46 -5.37
C GLU A 66 -17.80 -10.32 -5.96
N ALA A 67 -17.61 -9.04 -5.59
CA ALA A 67 -18.30 -7.93 -6.26
C ALA A 67 -17.55 -7.48 -7.53
N ASP A 68 -18.13 -7.72 -8.71
CA ASP A 68 -17.64 -7.25 -10.03
C ASP A 68 -16.20 -7.66 -10.41
N GLU A 69 -15.68 -8.75 -9.83
CA GLU A 69 -14.30 -9.23 -10.06
C GLU A 69 -13.91 -9.40 -11.53
N PRO A 70 -14.77 -9.97 -12.42
CA PRO A 70 -14.41 -10.10 -13.83
C PRO A 70 -14.27 -8.75 -14.53
N ALA A 71 -15.10 -7.77 -14.18
CA ALA A 71 -15.03 -6.42 -14.77
C ALA A 71 -13.76 -5.72 -14.30
N MET A 72 -13.45 -5.78 -13.01
CA MET A 72 -12.22 -5.21 -12.46
C MET A 72 -10.98 -5.88 -13.09
N ALA A 73 -10.94 -7.21 -13.16
CA ALA A 73 -9.82 -7.93 -13.75
C ALA A 73 -9.64 -7.61 -15.24
N GLN A 74 -10.74 -7.46 -15.98
CA GLN A 74 -10.75 -7.04 -17.36
C GLN A 74 -10.18 -5.61 -17.52
N ASP A 75 -10.60 -4.66 -16.68
CA ASP A 75 -10.12 -3.27 -16.73
C ASP A 75 -8.60 -3.19 -16.48
N TYR A 76 -8.11 -3.83 -15.41
CA TYR A 76 -6.68 -3.85 -15.10
C TYR A 76 -5.85 -4.57 -16.17
N ALA A 77 -6.38 -5.62 -16.77
CA ALA A 77 -5.72 -6.29 -17.90
C ALA A 77 -5.68 -5.38 -19.13
N ALA A 78 -6.78 -4.68 -19.43
CA ALA A 78 -6.92 -3.80 -20.59
C ALA A 78 -6.00 -2.58 -20.49
N PHE A 79 -5.92 -1.93 -19.33
CA PHE A 79 -5.02 -0.78 -19.12
C PHE A 79 -3.54 -1.08 -19.37
N ASN A 80 -3.13 -2.35 -19.25
CA ASN A 80 -1.75 -2.78 -19.48
C ASN A 80 -1.49 -3.23 -20.93
N LYS A 81 -2.49 -3.12 -21.80
CA LYS A 81 -2.42 -3.44 -23.22
C LYS A 81 -2.76 -2.20 -24.06
N ASN A 82 -1.96 -1.93 -25.10
CA ASN A 82 -2.07 -0.66 -25.83
C ASN A 82 -3.29 -0.56 -26.77
N ASP A 83 -3.97 -1.67 -27.05
CA ASP A 83 -5.09 -1.75 -28.00
C ASP A 83 -6.38 -2.30 -27.35
N ASP A 84 -6.40 -2.43 -26.02
CA ASP A 84 -7.48 -3.00 -25.20
C ASP A 84 -7.95 -4.40 -25.62
N ASN A 85 -7.27 -5.06 -26.57
CA ASN A 85 -7.64 -6.37 -27.07
C ASN A 85 -7.14 -7.45 -26.10
N VAL A 86 -7.77 -7.54 -24.94
CA VAL A 86 -7.52 -8.57 -23.94
C VAL A 86 -8.86 -9.07 -23.43
N THR A 87 -8.90 -10.34 -23.07
CA THR A 87 -10.08 -10.99 -22.52
C THR A 87 -9.71 -11.65 -21.20
N VAL A 88 -10.47 -11.31 -20.17
CA VAL A 88 -10.51 -11.95 -18.86
C VAL A 88 -11.98 -12.23 -18.55
N THR A 89 -12.32 -13.49 -18.34
CA THR A 89 -13.68 -13.90 -17.97
C THR A 89 -13.72 -14.42 -16.54
N ALA A 90 -14.92 -14.62 -15.99
CA ALA A 90 -15.07 -15.24 -14.67
C ALA A 90 -14.41 -16.63 -14.57
N ALA A 91 -14.37 -17.39 -15.67
CA ALA A 91 -13.71 -18.69 -15.72
C ALA A 91 -12.17 -18.61 -15.68
N ASP A 92 -11.62 -17.42 -15.95
CA ASP A 92 -10.19 -17.14 -15.92
C ASP A 92 -9.71 -16.69 -14.54
N ILE A 93 -10.63 -16.55 -13.58
CA ILE A 93 -10.36 -16.19 -12.19
C ILE A 93 -10.51 -17.44 -11.34
N THR A 94 -9.46 -17.81 -10.60
CA THR A 94 -9.49 -18.94 -9.68
C THR A 94 -9.13 -18.49 -8.29
N HIS A 95 -10.02 -18.78 -7.34
CA HIS A 95 -9.83 -18.48 -5.93
C HIS A 95 -9.30 -19.68 -5.17
N THR A 96 -8.39 -19.39 -4.25
CA THR A 96 -7.89 -20.31 -3.23
C THR A 96 -7.84 -19.54 -1.90
N PRO A 97 -7.80 -20.20 -0.74
CA PRO A 97 -7.65 -19.48 0.52
C PRO A 97 -6.44 -18.55 0.44
N ASN A 98 -6.65 -17.25 0.67
CA ASN A 98 -5.61 -16.24 0.69
C ASN A 98 -4.87 -16.03 -0.65
N SER A 99 -5.48 -16.42 -1.78
CA SER A 99 -4.84 -16.31 -3.09
C SER A 99 -5.84 -16.28 -4.24
N VAL A 100 -5.55 -15.44 -5.24
CA VAL A 100 -6.34 -15.31 -6.47
C VAL A 100 -5.43 -15.43 -7.69
N SER A 101 -5.85 -16.20 -8.67
CA SER A 101 -5.17 -16.38 -9.95
C SER A 101 -6.01 -15.80 -11.07
N VAL A 102 -5.38 -15.01 -11.94
CA VAL A 102 -6.03 -14.38 -13.10
C VAL A 102 -5.31 -14.81 -14.35
N LYS A 103 -6.07 -15.31 -15.33
CA LYS A 103 -5.58 -15.57 -16.68
C LYS A 103 -6.12 -14.50 -17.64
N ALA A 104 -5.22 -13.91 -18.41
CA ALA A 104 -5.56 -12.95 -19.45
C ALA A 104 -5.16 -13.51 -20.81
N ALA A 105 -5.97 -13.28 -21.84
CA ALA A 105 -5.74 -13.79 -23.19
C ALA A 105 -5.96 -12.72 -24.27
N THR A 106 -5.27 -12.85 -25.40
CA THR A 106 -5.48 -12.07 -26.62
C THR A 106 -5.23 -12.95 -27.84
N THR A 107 -5.71 -12.51 -28.99
CA THR A 107 -5.32 -13.07 -30.29
C THR A 107 -4.56 -12.01 -31.08
N ARG A 108 -3.34 -12.35 -31.53
CA ARG A 108 -2.49 -11.47 -32.34
C ARG A 108 -2.45 -11.96 -33.77
N GLU A 109 -2.89 -11.10 -34.69
CA GLU A 109 -2.74 -11.29 -36.13
C GLU A 109 -1.28 -11.07 -36.55
N HIS A 110 -0.76 -11.95 -37.41
CA HIS A 110 0.58 -11.83 -37.98
C HIS A 110 0.55 -11.06 -39.28
N TRP A 111 1.62 -10.32 -39.57
CA TRP A 111 1.70 -9.55 -40.81
C TRP A 111 2.37 -10.33 -41.93
N LEU A 112 3.37 -11.17 -41.62
CA LEU A 112 4.18 -11.84 -42.63
C LEU A 112 4.09 -13.38 -42.57
N ALA A 113 3.86 -13.95 -41.40
CA ALA A 113 3.58 -15.37 -41.20
C ALA A 113 2.34 -15.93 -41.95
N PRO A 114 1.34 -15.13 -42.40
CA PRO A 114 0.28 -15.66 -43.25
C PRO A 114 0.79 -16.28 -44.56
N VAL A 115 1.96 -15.87 -45.07
CA VAL A 115 2.57 -16.45 -46.29
C VAL A 115 2.92 -17.94 -46.13
N ILE A 116 3.14 -18.40 -44.90
CA ILE A 116 3.39 -19.81 -44.55
C ILE A 116 2.17 -20.47 -43.89
N GLY A 117 1.00 -19.84 -43.96
CA GLY A 117 -0.27 -20.37 -43.45
C GLY A 117 -0.55 -20.11 -41.98
N ILE A 118 0.20 -19.22 -41.31
CA ILE A 118 -0.02 -18.85 -39.91
C ILE A 118 -0.63 -17.44 -39.87
N GLY A 119 -1.96 -17.37 -39.83
CA GLY A 119 -2.70 -16.10 -39.84
C GLY A 119 -2.58 -15.32 -38.53
N SER A 120 -2.68 -16.03 -37.40
CA SER A 120 -2.70 -15.45 -36.06
C SER A 120 -2.16 -16.41 -35.01
N SER A 121 -1.98 -15.92 -33.79
CA SER A 121 -1.63 -16.75 -32.64
C SER A 121 -2.28 -16.23 -31.37
N ASP A 122 -2.77 -17.17 -30.56
CA ASP A 122 -3.31 -16.87 -29.24
C ASP A 122 -2.17 -16.71 -28.25
N VAL A 123 -2.23 -15.64 -27.47
CA VAL A 123 -1.27 -15.33 -26.42
C VAL A 123 -2.04 -15.20 -25.12
N SER A 124 -1.67 -16.01 -24.14
CA SER A 124 -2.24 -15.92 -22.80
C SER A 124 -1.15 -15.79 -21.76
N ALA A 125 -1.44 -15.12 -20.65
CA ALA A 125 -0.60 -15.04 -19.47
C ALA A 125 -1.45 -15.34 -18.24
N GLN A 126 -0.79 -15.81 -17.18
CA GLN A 126 -1.43 -16.05 -15.90
C GLN A 126 -0.55 -15.45 -14.81
N ALA A 127 -1.21 -14.86 -13.83
CA ALA A 127 -0.57 -14.33 -12.63
C ALA A 127 -1.35 -14.80 -11.42
N THR A 128 -0.66 -15.01 -10.31
CA THR A 128 -1.29 -15.34 -9.04
C THR A 128 -0.81 -14.37 -8.00
N ALA A 129 -1.73 -13.81 -7.23
CA ALA A 129 -1.42 -12.95 -6.11
C ALA A 129 -1.92 -13.60 -4.83
N THR A 130 -1.05 -13.66 -3.84
CA THR A 130 -1.37 -14.12 -2.49
C THR A 130 -1.50 -12.93 -1.57
N TRP A 131 -2.39 -13.04 -0.60
CA TRP A 131 -2.46 -12.13 0.51
C TRP A 131 -2.31 -12.87 1.83
N SER A 132 -1.33 -12.50 2.64
CA SER A 132 -1.30 -12.94 4.04
C SER A 132 -1.96 -11.87 4.88
N GLY A 133 -2.85 -12.28 5.79
CA GLY A 133 -3.21 -11.40 6.90
C GLY A 133 -1.91 -10.92 7.55
N ALA A 134 -1.80 -9.62 7.82
CA ALA A 134 -0.68 -9.14 8.64
C ALA A 134 -0.66 -9.96 9.95
N PRO A 135 0.51 -10.16 10.59
CA PRO A 135 0.56 -10.92 11.82
C PRO A 135 -0.50 -10.39 12.78
N SER A 136 -1.36 -11.30 13.19
CA SER A 136 -2.67 -10.95 13.74
C SER A 136 -2.58 -10.29 15.09
N SER A 137 -1.40 -10.18 15.72
CA SER A 137 -1.23 -9.43 16.96
C SER A 137 0.19 -8.92 17.22
N MET A 138 0.32 -7.76 17.85
CA MET A 138 1.59 -7.19 18.35
C MET A 138 1.41 -6.59 19.73
N ASN A 139 2.45 -6.71 20.55
CA ASN A 139 2.57 -5.93 21.77
C ASN A 139 3.07 -4.53 21.42
N THR A 140 2.26 -3.54 21.74
CA THR A 140 2.52 -2.11 21.53
C THR A 140 2.33 -1.37 22.84
N ILE A 141 2.80 -0.13 22.89
CA ILE A 141 2.51 0.77 24.01
C ILE A 141 0.97 0.93 24.17
N PRO A 142 0.42 0.99 25.41
CA PRO A 142 -1.01 1.08 25.71
C PRO A 142 -1.65 2.43 25.36
N PHE A 143 -1.50 2.86 24.12
CA PHE A 143 -2.19 4.02 23.57
C PHE A 143 -2.51 3.82 22.09
N ALA A 144 -3.55 4.50 21.62
CA ALA A 144 -3.95 4.51 20.21
C ALA A 144 -4.28 5.93 19.75
N VAL A 145 -4.00 6.24 18.49
CA VAL A 145 -4.22 7.55 17.88
C VAL A 145 -5.31 7.46 16.83
N SER A 146 -6.18 8.46 16.78
CA SER A 146 -7.16 8.55 15.70
C SER A 146 -6.42 8.78 14.40
N TYR A 147 -6.67 7.94 13.40
CA TYR A 147 -6.08 8.16 12.08
C TYR A 147 -6.35 9.57 11.52
N CYS A 148 -7.52 10.11 11.79
CA CYS A 148 -7.93 11.44 11.34
C CYS A 148 -7.00 12.56 11.81
N GLN A 149 -6.29 12.39 12.92
CA GLN A 149 -5.35 13.38 13.43
C GLN A 149 -4.16 13.60 12.50
N PHE A 150 -3.74 12.58 11.76
CA PHE A 150 -2.66 12.71 10.78
C PHE A 150 -3.12 13.50 9.55
N PHE A 151 -4.37 13.30 9.12
CA PHE A 151 -4.92 14.05 7.99
C PHE A 151 -5.21 15.51 8.31
N TRP A 152 -5.77 15.79 9.49
CA TRP A 152 -6.13 17.16 9.87
C TRP A 152 -4.93 18.11 9.92
N GLN A 153 -3.75 17.59 10.27
CA GLN A 153 -2.52 18.37 10.32
C GLN A 153 -1.94 18.69 8.94
N ASN A 154 -2.14 17.82 7.95
CA ASN A 154 -1.61 18.02 6.61
C ASN A 154 -2.47 18.93 5.73
N GLY A 155 -3.74 19.17 6.09
CA GLY A 155 -4.65 19.99 5.29
C GLY A 155 -4.98 19.42 3.90
N VAL A 156 -4.63 18.15 3.63
CA VAL A 156 -4.83 17.48 2.33
C VAL A 156 -5.62 16.19 2.51
N TYR A 157 -6.70 16.07 1.73
CA TYR A 157 -7.71 14.99 1.74
C TYR A 157 -7.16 13.57 1.49
N ASN A 158 -6.02 13.45 0.81
CA ASN A 158 -5.44 12.18 0.38
C ASN A 158 -3.92 12.08 0.67
N GLY A 159 -3.41 12.97 1.51
CA GLY A 159 -1.98 13.09 1.79
C GLY A 159 -1.60 12.38 3.08
N THR A 160 -0.85 11.29 2.98
CA THR A 160 -0.03 10.85 4.11
C THR A 160 0.96 11.96 4.45
N PRO A 161 1.28 12.21 5.74
CA PRO A 161 2.29 13.20 6.06
C PRO A 161 3.59 12.84 5.34
N THR A 162 4.32 13.85 4.88
CA THR A 162 5.64 13.59 4.30
C THR A 162 6.56 13.03 5.40
N LYS A 163 7.38 12.04 5.06
CA LYS A 163 8.38 11.53 6.00
C LYS A 163 9.27 12.68 6.50
N GLY A 164 9.43 12.77 7.81
CA GLY A 164 10.15 13.84 8.49
C GLY A 164 9.29 15.03 8.92
N THR A 165 8.02 15.11 8.51
CA THR A 165 7.09 16.15 8.99
C THR A 165 6.89 16.02 10.49
N GLU A 166 7.13 17.10 11.23
CA GLU A 166 6.87 17.17 12.66
C GLU A 166 5.37 17.39 12.91
N LEU A 167 4.78 16.51 13.72
CA LEU A 167 3.35 16.45 14.01
C LEU A 167 3.09 16.54 15.51
N TYR A 168 1.92 17.08 15.85
CA TYR A 168 1.35 17.15 17.18
C TYR A 168 0.11 16.28 17.29
N ILE A 169 0.15 15.34 18.22
CA ILE A 169 -0.92 14.41 18.54
C ILE A 169 -1.54 14.89 19.85
N TYR A 170 -2.60 15.69 19.76
CA TYR A 170 -3.33 16.27 20.89
C TYR A 170 -4.39 15.32 21.47
N SER A 171 -4.54 15.40 22.80
CA SER A 171 -5.68 14.78 23.49
C SER A 171 -6.96 15.60 23.28
N LYS A 172 -8.12 14.94 23.30
CA LYS A 172 -9.44 15.57 23.17
C LYS A 172 -9.56 16.53 21.96
N SER A 173 -8.91 16.21 20.83
CA SER A 173 -8.85 17.05 19.63
C SER A 173 -10.07 16.92 18.73
N LYS A 174 -10.45 18.02 18.08
CA LYS A 174 -11.56 18.13 17.12
C LYS A 174 -11.06 18.72 15.79
N PRO A 175 -11.80 18.56 14.67
CA PRO A 175 -11.42 19.17 13.39
C PRO A 175 -11.08 20.66 13.49
N LYS A 176 -11.87 21.41 14.28
CA LYS A 176 -11.69 22.85 14.54
C LYS A 176 -10.39 23.22 15.28
N ASP A 177 -9.73 22.25 15.90
CA ASP A 177 -8.43 22.45 16.57
C ASP A 177 -7.28 22.40 15.54
N PHE A 178 -7.59 22.29 14.24
CA PHE A 178 -6.61 22.29 13.15
C PHE A 178 -7.02 23.33 12.07
N PRO A 179 -6.17 24.35 11.82
CA PRO A 179 -6.55 25.53 11.01
C PRO A 179 -6.79 25.24 9.52
N ASN A 180 -6.34 24.08 9.01
CA ASN A 180 -6.36 23.74 7.58
C ASN A 180 -7.45 22.72 7.21
N VAL A 181 -8.39 22.40 8.10
CA VAL A 181 -9.41 21.38 7.84
C VAL A 181 -10.69 22.01 7.30
N PRO A 182 -11.09 21.74 6.03
CA PRO A 182 -12.34 22.25 5.49
C PRO A 182 -13.54 21.64 6.23
N SER A 183 -14.52 22.47 6.60
CA SER A 183 -15.71 22.07 7.36
C SER A 183 -16.79 21.33 6.55
N THR A 184 -16.44 20.80 5.37
CA THR A 184 -17.39 20.21 4.42
C THR A 184 -17.47 18.69 4.57
N GLU A 185 -18.66 18.12 4.49
CA GLU A 185 -18.95 16.67 4.61
C GLU A 185 -18.25 15.75 3.58
N ALA A 186 -17.54 16.33 2.60
CA ALA A 186 -16.74 15.59 1.65
C ALA A 186 -15.44 15.00 2.23
N PHE A 187 -15.06 15.30 3.48
CA PHE A 187 -13.88 14.71 4.14
C PHE A 187 -14.30 13.41 4.86
N PRO A 188 -13.53 12.30 4.78
CA PRO A 188 -13.90 11.04 5.42
C PRO A 188 -13.97 11.16 6.95
N CYS A 189 -13.27 12.17 7.51
CA CYS A 189 -13.34 12.56 8.91
C CYS A 189 -14.06 13.92 9.18
N ALA A 190 -14.84 14.49 8.23
CA ALA A 190 -15.54 15.80 8.45
C ALA A 190 -16.95 15.65 9.02
N ALA A 191 -17.65 14.57 8.70
CA ALA A 191 -19.02 14.37 9.18
C ALA A 191 -19.08 14.12 10.71
N SER A 192 -17.94 13.81 11.33
CA SER A 192 -17.88 13.55 12.76
C SER A 192 -17.48 14.83 13.52
N ASN A 193 -18.45 15.72 13.77
CA ASN A 193 -18.30 16.87 14.68
C ASN A 193 -17.88 16.47 16.11
N SER A 194 -17.90 15.16 16.37
CA SER A 194 -17.11 14.43 17.34
C SER A 194 -16.79 13.11 16.66
N ALA A 195 -15.54 12.65 16.62
CA ALA A 195 -15.25 11.26 16.25
C ALA A 195 -16.27 10.36 16.98
N HIS A 196 -16.91 9.46 16.24
CA HIS A 196 -17.99 8.55 16.61
C HIS A 196 -18.24 8.39 18.11
N ASN A 197 -19.51 8.59 18.52
CA ASN A 197 -20.03 8.53 19.90
C ASN A 197 -19.07 7.96 20.96
N GLU A 198 -18.24 8.89 21.40
CA GLU A 198 -17.71 9.05 22.74
C GLU A 198 -16.55 8.09 23.11
N LEU A 199 -15.33 8.60 22.95
CA LEU A 199 -14.22 8.50 23.89
C LEU A 199 -13.28 9.63 23.44
N SER A 200 -13.16 10.68 24.27
CA SER A 200 -12.62 11.96 23.80
C SER A 200 -11.13 11.88 23.44
N GLY A 201 -10.79 12.01 22.16
CA GLY A 201 -9.52 12.61 21.77
C GLY A 201 -8.80 12.03 20.57
N GLY A 202 -7.97 12.88 19.96
CA GLY A 202 -7.06 12.51 18.90
C GLY A 202 -6.16 11.33 19.27
N PHE A 203 -6.01 11.02 20.56
CA PHE A 203 -5.50 9.75 21.03
C PHE A 203 -6.20 9.31 22.33
N GLY A 204 -6.20 8.00 22.58
CA GLY A 204 -6.78 7.34 23.75
C GLY A 204 -5.82 6.32 24.37
N PHE A 205 -6.09 5.92 25.61
CA PHE A 205 -5.29 4.95 26.34
C PHE A 205 -5.94 3.58 26.29
N LEU A 206 -5.13 2.55 26.08
CA LEU A 206 -5.58 1.16 26.00
C LEU A 206 -5.33 0.45 27.33
N GLU A 207 -6.11 -0.57 27.63
CA GLU A 207 -5.83 -1.49 28.73
C GLU A 207 -4.54 -2.26 28.43
N ALA A 208 -3.67 -2.42 29.43
CA ALA A 208 -2.40 -3.12 29.28
C ALA A 208 -2.52 -4.58 29.74
N ASP A 209 -1.87 -5.48 29.00
CA ASP A 209 -1.78 -6.92 29.29
C ASP A 209 -0.66 -7.28 30.29
N GLY A 210 -0.08 -6.28 30.95
CA GLY A 210 1.13 -6.38 31.79
C GLY A 210 2.37 -5.75 31.12
N ASP A 211 3.43 -5.47 31.90
CA ASP A 211 4.70 -4.85 31.42
C ASP A 211 4.52 -3.56 30.57
N CYS A 212 3.47 -2.80 30.85
CA CYS A 212 3.06 -1.61 30.09
C CYS A 212 2.99 -1.84 28.57
N VAL A 213 2.47 -3.00 28.16
CA VAL A 213 2.15 -3.30 26.77
C VAL A 213 0.70 -3.70 26.60
N THR A 214 0.13 -3.40 25.44
CA THR A 214 -1.16 -3.91 24.99
C THR A 214 -0.94 -4.76 23.76
N LYS A 215 -1.57 -5.93 23.71
CA LYS A 215 -1.63 -6.77 22.55
C LYS A 215 -2.75 -6.29 21.63
N VAL A 216 -2.37 -5.68 20.53
CA VAL A 216 -3.31 -5.23 19.50
C VAL A 216 -3.42 -6.29 18.43
N THR A 217 -4.66 -6.66 18.09
CA THR A 217 -4.96 -7.61 17.02
C THR A 217 -5.45 -6.90 15.77
N ILE A 218 -4.81 -7.16 14.62
CA ILE A 218 -5.25 -6.63 13.31
C ILE A 218 -5.58 -7.82 12.40
N GLY A 219 -6.78 -8.37 12.57
CA GLY A 219 -7.33 -9.43 11.71
C GLY A 219 -8.03 -8.90 10.46
N SER A 220 -8.36 -9.76 9.50
CA SER A 220 -9.19 -9.36 8.35
C SER A 220 -10.61 -8.97 8.76
N ASN A 221 -11.12 -9.52 9.87
CA ASN A 221 -12.42 -9.17 10.45
C ASN A 221 -12.32 -7.90 11.33
N PRO A 222 -13.06 -6.82 11.03
CA PRO A 222 -13.10 -5.61 11.86
C PRO A 222 -13.57 -5.84 13.30
N ASP A 223 -14.39 -6.86 13.54
CA ASP A 223 -14.94 -7.16 14.87
C ASP A 223 -13.90 -7.77 15.83
N GLU A 224 -12.78 -8.27 15.31
CA GLU A 224 -11.68 -8.81 16.11
C GLU A 224 -10.65 -7.74 16.49
N ARG A 225 -10.79 -6.52 15.97
CA ARG A 225 -9.81 -5.44 16.14
C ARG A 225 -10.12 -4.50 17.30
N TRP A 226 -11.13 -4.83 18.11
CA TRP A 226 -11.53 -4.03 19.25
C TRP A 226 -10.63 -4.30 20.46
N VAL A 227 -10.13 -3.22 21.07
CA VAL A 227 -9.27 -3.25 22.24
C VAL A 227 -9.89 -2.38 23.32
N ASP A 228 -9.88 -2.87 24.56
CA ASP A 228 -10.42 -2.18 25.74
C ASP A 228 -9.60 -0.92 26.08
N SER A 229 -10.28 0.12 26.53
CA SER A 229 -9.67 1.39 26.96
C SER A 229 -9.34 1.37 28.45
N SER A 230 -8.24 2.01 28.83
CA SER A 230 -7.95 2.26 30.25
C SER A 230 -8.87 3.36 30.79
N ASN A 231 -9.22 3.32 32.08
CA ASN A 231 -10.30 4.02 32.81
C ASN A 231 -10.34 5.58 32.73
N GLY A 232 -10.30 6.15 31.54
CA GLY A 232 -10.82 7.47 31.21
C GLY A 232 -9.81 8.59 31.03
N GLU A 233 -8.68 8.65 31.74
CA GLU A 233 -7.78 9.84 31.67
C GLU A 233 -6.26 9.56 31.69
N GLY A 234 -5.80 8.32 31.52
CA GLY A 234 -4.36 8.03 31.48
C GLY A 234 -4.03 6.58 31.12
N PHE A 235 -2.72 6.28 31.05
CA PHE A 235 -2.24 4.91 30.93
C PHE A 235 -2.73 4.02 32.07
N ASP A 236 -2.79 2.72 31.78
CA ASP A 236 -3.11 1.70 32.77
C ASP A 236 -2.20 1.80 34.00
N THR A 237 -2.74 1.44 35.17
CA THR A 237 -1.99 1.48 36.44
C THR A 237 -0.78 0.54 36.48
N SER A 238 -0.68 -0.40 35.54
CA SER A 238 0.48 -1.25 35.33
C SER A 238 1.66 -0.55 34.62
N CYS A 239 1.47 0.67 34.11
CA CYS A 239 2.52 1.48 33.50
C CYS A 239 3.15 2.45 34.52
N ASP A 240 4.46 2.64 34.43
CA ASP A 240 5.19 3.69 35.14
C ASP A 240 5.89 4.70 34.19
N PRO A 241 6.42 5.82 34.71
CA PRO A 241 7.11 6.81 33.87
C PRO A 241 8.34 6.28 33.12
N ASP A 242 9.05 5.30 33.69
CA ASP A 242 10.26 4.73 33.08
C ASP A 242 9.91 3.76 31.95
N ASP A 243 8.77 3.06 32.03
CA ASP A 243 8.20 2.30 30.91
C ASP A 243 7.90 3.22 29.72
N ILE A 244 7.26 4.36 29.96
CA ILE A 244 6.94 5.30 28.88
C ILE A 244 8.20 5.88 28.26
N ARG A 245 9.23 6.21 29.06
CA ARG A 245 10.53 6.65 28.53
C ARG A 245 11.20 5.58 27.67
N ARG A 246 11.08 4.31 28.07
CA ARG A 246 11.61 3.17 27.31
C ARG A 246 10.89 3.00 25.97
N TYR A 247 9.57 3.12 25.94
CA TYR A 247 8.78 2.87 24.73
C TYR A 247 8.68 4.08 23.80
N MET A 248 8.55 5.29 24.35
CA MET A 248 8.45 6.53 23.58
C MET A 248 9.80 7.18 23.29
N GLY A 249 10.86 6.73 23.97
CA GLY A 249 12.23 7.13 23.71
C GLY A 249 12.58 8.51 24.28
N ASP A 250 13.50 8.54 25.24
CA ASP A 250 14.25 9.76 25.58
C ASP A 250 15.47 9.97 24.65
N SER A 251 15.74 9.00 23.76
CA SER A 251 16.88 9.02 22.83
C SER A 251 16.47 9.52 21.44
N PRO A 252 17.20 10.49 20.85
CA PRO A 252 16.94 10.96 19.49
C PRO A 252 16.98 9.81 18.47
N GLY A 253 15.99 9.75 17.57
CA GLY A 253 15.94 8.76 16.48
C GLY A 253 15.25 7.44 16.82
N GLN A 254 14.71 7.25 18.03
CA GLN A 254 13.90 6.07 18.34
C GLN A 254 12.54 6.14 17.63
N ILE A 255 12.24 5.09 16.85
CA ILE A 255 10.96 4.98 16.12
C ILE A 255 9.96 4.21 16.99
N VAL A 256 8.87 4.88 17.33
CA VAL A 256 7.75 4.38 18.12
C VAL A 256 6.63 3.99 17.18
N LYS A 257 6.10 2.78 17.39
CA LYS A 257 4.91 2.31 16.66
C LYS A 257 3.68 2.68 17.46
N VAL A 258 2.72 3.26 16.76
CA VAL A 258 1.53 3.81 17.37
C VAL A 258 0.31 3.20 16.71
N PRO A 259 -0.51 2.44 17.45
CA PRO A 259 -1.79 1.93 16.96
C PRO A 259 -2.68 3.06 16.48
N LEU A 260 -3.36 2.84 15.37
CA LEU A 260 -4.30 3.77 14.79
C LEU A 260 -5.72 3.22 14.92
N PHE A 261 -6.63 4.01 15.45
CA PHE A 261 -8.05 3.65 15.48
C PHE A 261 -8.86 4.44 14.45
N ASP A 262 -9.86 3.79 13.89
CA ASP A 262 -10.85 4.41 12.99
C ASP A 262 -12.21 4.58 13.68
N ASN A 263 -12.46 3.84 14.77
CA ASN A 263 -13.71 3.88 15.51
C ASN A 263 -13.47 3.72 17.02
N ALA A 264 -14.39 4.26 17.81
CA ALA A 264 -14.43 4.13 19.26
C ALA A 264 -15.89 3.91 19.71
N ASP A 265 -16.11 3.03 20.68
CA ASP A 265 -17.41 2.80 21.30
C ASP A 265 -17.34 3.17 22.78
N LYS A 266 -18.10 4.20 23.19
CA LYS A 266 -18.18 4.61 24.60
C LYS A 266 -18.82 3.60 25.50
N ASN A 267 -19.83 2.91 24.99
CA ASN A 267 -20.71 2.12 25.83
C ASN A 267 -19.94 0.92 26.35
N SER A 268 -19.08 0.36 25.49
CA SER A 268 -18.15 -0.71 25.83
C SER A 268 -16.77 -0.20 26.27
N GLY A 269 -16.42 1.06 25.98
CA GLY A 269 -15.12 1.63 26.30
C GLY A 269 -14.00 1.03 25.46
N ARG A 270 -14.19 0.93 24.14
CA ARG A 270 -13.29 0.20 23.23
C ARG A 270 -12.86 1.04 22.03
N TYR A 271 -11.66 0.76 21.53
CA TYR A 271 -11.15 1.31 20.27
C TYR A 271 -11.00 0.21 19.22
N ARG A 272 -11.45 0.49 17.99
CA ARG A 272 -11.20 -0.42 16.86
C ARG A 272 -9.92 -0.02 16.17
N ILE A 273 -8.91 -0.88 16.27
CA ILE A 273 -7.61 -0.62 15.68
C ILE A 273 -7.63 -1.00 14.19
N THR A 274 -7.15 -0.09 13.34
CA THR A 274 -7.11 -0.27 11.89
C THR A 274 -5.69 -0.41 11.35
N GLY A 275 -4.67 -0.01 12.12
CA GLY A 275 -3.30 0.04 11.61
C GLY A 275 -2.27 0.51 12.61
N PHE A 276 -1.09 0.81 12.09
CA PHE A 276 0.00 1.45 12.83
C PHE A 276 0.60 2.63 12.06
N ALA A 277 1.00 3.67 12.80
CA ALA A 277 1.90 4.72 12.35
C ALA A 277 3.26 4.57 13.02
N ALA A 278 4.33 4.85 12.29
CA ALA A 278 5.67 4.98 12.84
C ALA A 278 5.99 6.48 13.05
N LEU A 279 6.39 6.82 14.27
CA LEU A 279 6.77 8.17 14.67
C LEU A 279 8.13 8.15 15.34
N GLU A 280 9.01 9.07 14.94
CA GLU A 280 10.17 9.43 15.76
C GLU A 280 9.69 10.44 16.80
N VAL A 281 9.41 9.98 18.02
CA VAL A 281 8.92 10.85 19.09
C VAL A 281 10.05 11.79 19.53
N THR A 282 9.73 13.08 19.59
CA THR A 282 10.66 14.15 19.95
C THR A 282 10.36 14.74 21.32
N ALA A 283 9.09 14.74 21.72
CA ALA A 283 8.64 15.19 23.03
C ALA A 283 7.25 14.62 23.34
N TYR A 284 6.91 14.51 24.61
CA TYR A 284 5.54 14.21 25.04
C TYR A 284 5.22 14.94 26.34
N CYS A 285 3.94 15.30 26.48
CA CYS A 285 3.39 15.90 27.66
C CYS A 285 2.06 15.24 27.99
N LEU A 286 1.98 14.50 29.10
CA LEU A 286 0.81 13.75 29.53
C LEU A 286 0.40 14.23 30.94
N GLN A 287 -0.02 15.50 31.01
CA GLN A 287 -0.28 16.18 32.28
C GLN A 287 -1.37 15.52 33.15
N THR A 288 -2.28 14.74 32.58
CA THR A 288 -3.26 13.97 33.36
C THR A 288 -2.59 12.95 34.29
N GLN A 289 -1.39 12.48 33.96
CA GLN A 289 -0.58 11.61 34.81
C GLN A 289 0.68 12.30 35.38
N GLY A 290 0.90 13.57 35.03
CA GLY A 290 2.10 14.32 35.44
C GLY A 290 3.39 13.85 34.75
N TRP A 291 3.29 13.17 33.61
CA TRP A 291 4.44 12.59 32.91
C TRP A 291 4.87 13.48 31.74
N ALA A 292 6.18 13.68 31.57
CA ALA A 292 6.77 14.55 30.57
C ALA A 292 8.11 14.00 30.07
N SER A 293 8.42 14.21 28.80
CA SER A 293 9.77 13.98 28.24
C SER A 293 10.78 14.96 28.83
N VAL A 294 12.06 14.58 28.81
CA VAL A 294 13.15 15.44 29.28
C VAL A 294 13.71 16.30 28.14
N PRO A 295 13.98 17.61 28.34
CA PRO A 295 13.75 18.39 29.55
C PRO A 295 12.27 18.83 29.71
N SER A 296 11.85 19.04 30.96
CA SER A 296 10.44 19.27 31.35
C SER A 296 9.81 20.56 30.81
N ASP A 297 10.61 21.46 30.22
CA ASP A 297 10.15 22.61 29.44
C ASP A 297 9.48 22.21 28.12
N ALA A 298 9.66 20.95 27.69
CA ALA A 298 8.87 20.32 26.64
C ALA A 298 7.37 20.21 26.98
N CYS A 299 6.98 20.37 28.25
CA CYS A 299 5.59 20.37 28.71
C CYS A 299 4.96 21.78 28.76
N ALA A 300 5.38 22.68 27.87
CA ALA A 300 4.69 23.94 27.67
C ALA A 300 3.29 23.69 27.08
N THR A 301 2.29 24.48 27.51
CA THR A 301 0.98 24.53 26.84
C THR A 301 1.21 24.78 25.35
N ASP A 302 0.61 23.96 24.48
CA ASP A 302 0.70 24.17 23.04
C ASP A 302 0.29 25.61 22.71
N PRO A 303 1.19 26.42 22.11
CA PRO A 303 0.92 27.83 21.84
C PRO A 303 -0.22 28.02 20.82
N VAL A 304 -0.58 26.98 20.07
CA VAL A 304 -1.61 27.05 19.03
C VAL A 304 -3.00 26.76 19.57
N ASN A 305 -3.17 25.68 20.34
CA ASN A 305 -4.49 25.18 20.75
C ASN A 305 -4.75 25.27 22.25
N GLY A 306 -3.80 25.76 23.05
CA GLY A 306 -3.95 25.84 24.50
C GLY A 306 -4.03 24.45 25.18
N LYS A 307 -3.67 23.39 24.45
CA LYS A 307 -3.74 22.00 24.93
C LYS A 307 -2.49 21.66 25.73
N ASN A 308 -2.68 20.88 26.78
CA ASN A 308 -1.64 20.55 27.75
C ASN A 308 -1.37 19.04 27.85
N ALA A 309 -2.02 18.23 27.00
CA ALA A 309 -1.71 16.83 26.80
C ALA A 309 -1.50 16.55 25.30
N TYR A 310 -0.26 16.23 24.90
CA TYR A 310 0.11 15.95 23.52
C TYR A 310 1.36 15.09 23.39
N ILE A 311 1.51 14.46 22.22
CA ILE A 311 2.73 13.79 21.77
C ILE A 311 3.23 14.54 20.55
N LYS A 312 4.54 14.81 20.49
CA LYS A 312 5.18 15.52 19.40
C LYS A 312 6.24 14.61 18.76
N GLY A 313 6.19 14.44 17.45
CA GLY A 313 7.15 13.58 16.76
C GLY A 313 7.19 13.78 15.26
N LYS A 314 8.24 13.29 14.61
CA LYS A 314 8.37 13.28 13.16
C LYS A 314 7.71 12.04 12.59
N PHE A 315 6.86 12.23 11.59
CA PHE A 315 6.25 11.13 10.87
C PHE A 315 7.29 10.33 10.09
N VAL A 316 7.27 9.01 10.23
CA VAL A 316 8.14 8.11 9.46
C VAL A 316 7.37 7.48 8.30
N GLY A 317 6.18 6.96 8.56
CA GLY A 317 5.33 6.26 7.60
C GLY A 317 4.16 5.53 8.25
N PHE A 318 3.19 5.08 7.44
CA PHE A 318 2.25 4.02 7.83
C PHE A 318 2.81 2.67 7.38
N GLY A 319 2.38 1.57 8.02
CA GLY A 319 2.81 0.25 7.58
C GLY A 319 2.18 -0.91 8.34
N SER A 320 2.29 -2.10 7.74
CA SER A 320 1.85 -3.36 8.35
C SER A 320 2.80 -3.82 9.45
N LEU A 321 2.33 -4.77 10.24
CA LEU A 321 3.20 -5.50 11.14
C LEU A 321 4.37 -6.19 10.39
N ALA A 322 4.11 -6.69 9.18
CA ALA A 322 5.07 -7.40 8.33
C ALA A 322 6.08 -6.47 7.62
N ASP A 323 5.68 -5.24 7.28
CA ASP A 323 6.57 -4.22 6.71
C ASP A 323 7.65 -3.81 7.71
N TRP A 324 7.33 -3.91 9.00
CA TRP A 324 8.26 -3.53 10.06
C TRP A 324 9.22 -4.65 10.48
N GLU A 325 8.84 -5.92 10.32
CA GLU A 325 9.81 -7.03 10.44
C GLU A 325 10.88 -6.97 9.34
N ASN A 326 10.56 -6.33 8.19
CA ASN A 326 11.45 -6.18 7.03
C ASN A 326 12.03 -4.76 6.85
N GLY A 327 11.75 -3.82 7.76
CA GLY A 327 12.39 -2.49 7.81
C GLY A 327 11.89 -1.45 6.79
N SER A 328 10.70 -1.62 6.19
CA SER A 328 10.21 -0.76 5.10
C SER A 328 8.84 -0.12 5.41
N GLY A 329 8.82 0.89 6.28
CA GLY A 329 7.61 1.70 6.57
C GLY A 329 7.34 2.79 5.51
N ALA A 330 7.10 2.41 4.26
CA ALA A 330 6.88 3.36 3.15
C ALA A 330 5.47 3.26 2.52
N GLY A 331 4.55 2.53 3.14
CA GLY A 331 3.18 2.33 2.63
C GLY A 331 2.21 3.44 3.02
N VAL A 332 1.19 3.65 2.18
CA VAL A 332 -0.03 4.42 2.51
C VAL A 332 -1.14 3.53 3.08
N ASP A 333 -0.94 2.22 2.99
CA ASP A 333 -1.80 1.22 3.58
C ASP A 333 -1.40 1.03 5.05
N PHE A 334 -2.40 0.98 5.92
CA PHE A 334 -2.22 0.63 7.34
C PHE A 334 -1.70 -0.77 7.56
N GLY A 335 -1.63 -1.53 6.47
CA GLY A 335 -0.93 -2.78 6.45
C GLY A 335 -1.67 -3.83 7.25
N VAL A 336 -2.99 -3.84 7.07
CA VAL A 336 -3.85 -4.91 7.56
C VAL A 336 -3.61 -6.18 6.73
N VAL A 337 -3.16 -6.03 5.49
CA VAL A 337 -2.93 -7.15 4.58
C VAL A 337 -1.69 -6.93 3.71
N ASN A 338 -0.83 -7.94 3.62
CA ASN A 338 0.30 -7.95 2.70
C ASN A 338 -0.12 -8.67 1.42
N VAL A 339 -0.13 -7.96 0.30
CA VAL A 339 -0.47 -8.51 -1.03
C VAL A 339 0.78 -8.58 -1.89
N ARG A 340 1.03 -9.73 -2.50
CA ARG A 340 2.18 -9.93 -3.39
C ARG A 340 1.85 -10.90 -4.52
N LEU A 341 2.54 -10.72 -5.65
CA LEU A 341 2.55 -11.72 -6.71
C LEU A 341 3.36 -12.94 -6.29
N THR A 342 2.85 -14.12 -6.63
CA THR A 342 3.55 -15.39 -6.56
C THR A 342 3.74 -15.89 -7.98
N GLY A 343 4.98 -15.79 -8.44
CA GLY A 343 5.46 -16.21 -9.76
C GLY A 343 6.95 -16.46 -9.69
#